data_AF-A0A1I1Q2M7-F1
#
_entry.id   AF-A0A1I1Q2M7-F1
#
_cell.length_a   1.000
_cell.length_b   1.000
_cell.length_c   1.000
_cell.angle_alpha   90.00
_cell.angle_beta   90.00
_cell.angle_gamma   90.00
#
_symmetry.space_group_name_H-M   'P 1'
#
loop_
_entity.id
_entity.type
_entity.pdbx_description
1 polymer ?
#
loop_
_entity_poly.entity_id
_entity_poly.type
_entity_poly.pdbx_seq_one_letter_code
_entity_poly.pdbx_strand_id
1 'polypeptide(L)'
;MPEPENTPRQHVEWFVQEQMPDGTWDQASRAILDRPAAEYRRERLADRYAGVRFRVARRTTTVLMEPEPDDSVTVRPTRYEVSLLPPGHDAYPHYRLWVEELDRYGWTVHDGHACLGAVDDDGRLWWSIGTSVYGRDDAWTARYRHPDLDTALRLAVAAAPHLNVNVRTAAQVLADAKETRHA
;
A
#
# COMPACT_ATOMS: atom_id res chain seq x y z
N MET A 1 -30.08 25.73 0.48
CA MET A 1 -29.25 24.56 0.82
C MET A 1 -28.51 24.19 -0.46
N PRO A 2 -27.16 24.18 -0.47
CA PRO A 2 -26.42 23.69 -1.63
C PRO A 2 -26.70 22.19 -1.81
N GLU A 3 -26.92 21.75 -3.04
CA GLU A 3 -27.06 20.32 -3.37
C GLU A 3 -25.76 19.58 -3.05
N PRO A 4 -25.81 18.30 -2.64
CA PRO A 4 -24.61 17.51 -2.43
C PRO A 4 -23.83 17.37 -3.75
N GLU A 5 -22.64 17.94 -3.80
CA GLU A 5 -21.75 18.03 -4.97
C GLU A 5 -21.28 16.67 -5.54
N ASN A 6 -21.61 15.56 -4.90
CA ASN A 6 -21.21 14.20 -5.28
C ASN A 6 -22.32 13.36 -5.92
N THR A 7 -23.20 13.97 -6.71
CA THR A 7 -24.15 13.18 -7.53
C THR A 7 -23.39 12.51 -8.68
N PRO A 8 -23.43 11.17 -8.82
CA PRO A 8 -22.76 10.47 -9.92
C PRO A 8 -23.19 11.04 -11.27
N ARG A 9 -22.23 11.54 -12.05
CA ARG A 9 -22.51 12.05 -13.39
C ARG A 9 -22.54 10.87 -14.36
N GLN A 10 -23.69 10.67 -14.99
CA GLN A 10 -23.83 9.69 -16.07
C GLN A 10 -23.61 10.36 -17.41
N HIS A 11 -22.66 9.83 -18.18
CA HIS A 11 -22.45 10.22 -19.57
C HIS A 11 -22.93 9.10 -20.48
N VAL A 12 -23.88 9.41 -21.37
CA VAL A 12 -24.41 8.47 -22.36
C VAL A 12 -23.76 8.76 -23.70
N GLU A 13 -23.16 7.74 -24.29
CA GLU A 13 -22.51 7.83 -25.59
C GLU A 13 -23.06 6.77 -26.52
N TRP A 14 -23.19 7.16 -27.79
CA TRP A 14 -23.55 6.29 -28.90
C TRP A 14 -22.36 6.15 -29.83
N PHE A 15 -22.18 4.99 -30.44
CA PHE A 15 -21.13 4.76 -31.43
C PHE A 15 -21.55 3.66 -32.40
N VAL A 16 -20.93 3.63 -33.56
CA VAL A 16 -21.15 2.58 -34.55
C VAL A 16 -20.14 1.47 -34.32
N GLN A 17 -20.62 0.23 -34.30
CA GLN A 17 -19.78 -0.95 -34.34
C GLN A 17 -19.87 -1.62 -35.71
N GLU A 18 -18.78 -2.25 -36.13
CA GLU A 18 -18.71 -3.13 -37.29
C GLU A 18 -18.58 -4.59 -36.87
N GLN A 19 -19.18 -5.50 -37.63
CA GLN A 19 -19.06 -6.93 -37.38
C GLN A 19 -17.78 -7.45 -38.02
N MET A 20 -16.89 -8.00 -37.20
CA MET A 20 -15.64 -8.62 -37.62
C MET A 20 -15.87 -10.01 -38.24
N PRO A 21 -14.92 -10.55 -39.02
CA PRO A 21 -15.07 -11.86 -39.68
C PRO A 21 -15.32 -13.02 -38.70
N ASP A 22 -14.84 -12.92 -37.46
CA ASP A 22 -15.05 -13.89 -36.39
C ASP A 22 -16.42 -13.75 -35.69
N GLY A 23 -17.24 -12.80 -36.14
CA GLY A 23 -18.58 -12.52 -35.61
C GLY A 23 -18.60 -11.55 -34.43
N THR A 24 -17.45 -11.12 -33.92
CA THR A 24 -17.34 -10.10 -32.87
C THR A 24 -17.67 -8.70 -33.41
N TRP A 25 -17.83 -7.72 -32.51
CA TRP A 25 -18.23 -6.35 -32.87
C TRP A 25 -17.22 -5.34 -32.33
N ASP A 26 -16.57 -4.62 -33.22
CA ASP A 26 -15.57 -3.61 -32.89
C ASP A 26 -16.07 -2.20 -33.16
N GLN A 27 -15.54 -1.22 -32.43
CA GLN A 27 -15.95 0.18 -32.54
C GLN A 27 -15.39 0.80 -33.84
N ALA A 28 -16.28 1.16 -34.77
CA ALA A 28 -15.98 1.72 -36.09
C ALA A 28 -16.15 3.25 -36.16
N SER A 29 -16.58 3.90 -35.07
CA SER A 29 -16.68 5.36 -34.97
C SER A 29 -16.22 5.87 -33.62
N ARG A 30 -15.86 7.16 -33.55
CA ARG A 30 -15.80 7.87 -32.27
C ARG A 30 -17.14 7.86 -31.53
N ALA A 31 -17.11 8.17 -30.24
CA ALA A 31 -18.31 8.43 -29.46
C ALA A 31 -19.09 9.64 -30.01
N ILE A 32 -20.42 9.53 -29.97
CA ILE A 32 -21.40 10.49 -30.48
C ILE A 32 -22.43 10.70 -29.36
N LEU A 33 -22.71 11.96 -29.02
CA LEU A 33 -23.58 12.28 -27.87
C LEU A 33 -25.07 12.03 -28.15
N ASP A 34 -25.44 11.94 -29.41
CA ASP A 34 -26.82 11.84 -29.88
C ASP A 34 -27.03 10.58 -30.73
N ARG A 35 -28.18 9.91 -30.54
CA ARG A 35 -28.52 8.65 -31.21
C ARG A 35 -28.80 8.86 -32.70
N PRO A 36 -29.69 9.77 -33.14
CA PRO A 36 -29.87 10.10 -34.56
C PRO A 36 -28.56 10.35 -35.31
N ALA A 37 -27.61 11.07 -34.72
CA ALA A 37 -26.30 11.30 -35.32
C ALA A 37 -25.48 10.01 -35.47
N ALA A 38 -25.59 9.07 -34.53
CA ALA A 38 -24.98 7.75 -34.63
C ALA A 38 -25.66 6.86 -35.70
N GLU A 39 -26.98 6.96 -35.85
CA GLU A 39 -27.74 6.26 -36.88
C GLU A 39 -27.38 6.76 -38.28
N TYR A 40 -27.32 8.08 -38.47
CA TYR A 40 -26.81 8.69 -39.70
C TYR A 40 -25.37 8.27 -40.01
N ARG A 41 -24.51 8.21 -38.99
CA ARG A 41 -23.13 7.74 -39.16
C ARG A 41 -23.07 6.27 -39.59
N ARG A 42 -23.94 5.41 -39.03
CA ARG A 42 -24.03 3.99 -39.42
C ARG A 42 -24.43 3.85 -40.88
N GLU A 43 -25.42 4.62 -41.35
CA GLU A 43 -25.86 4.60 -42.75
C GLU A 43 -24.73 5.00 -43.70
N ARG A 44 -24.03 6.09 -43.39
CA ARG A 44 -22.85 6.56 -44.15
C ARG A 44 -21.73 5.52 -44.22
N LEU A 45 -21.55 4.71 -43.18
CA LEU A 45 -20.56 3.62 -43.18
C LEU A 45 -21.04 2.42 -43.99
N ALA A 46 -22.32 2.05 -43.88
CA ALA A 46 -22.92 0.98 -44.67
C ALA A 46 -22.87 1.26 -46.18
N ASP A 47 -23.15 2.50 -46.59
CA ASP A 47 -23.04 2.93 -48.00
C ASP A 47 -21.60 2.85 -48.53
N ARG A 48 -20.62 3.16 -47.66
CA ARG A 48 -19.20 3.18 -48.03
C ARG A 48 -18.58 1.80 -48.09
N TYR A 49 -19.02 0.89 -47.23
CA TYR A 49 -18.43 -0.44 -47.05
C TYR A 49 -19.46 -1.54 -47.28
N ALA A 50 -19.78 -1.75 -48.56
CA ALA A 50 -20.71 -2.79 -48.98
C ALA A 50 -20.28 -4.17 -48.47
N GLY A 51 -21.23 -4.93 -47.92
CA GLY A 51 -20.97 -6.27 -47.35
C GLY A 51 -20.52 -6.29 -45.88
N VAL A 52 -20.17 -5.13 -45.31
CA VAL A 52 -19.89 -5.01 -43.86
C VAL A 52 -21.18 -4.70 -43.11
N ARG A 53 -21.39 -5.37 -41.97
CA ARG A 53 -22.55 -5.12 -41.10
C ARG A 53 -22.18 -4.12 -40.03
N PHE A 54 -23.02 -3.09 -39.88
CA PHE A 54 -22.86 -2.06 -38.85
C PHE A 54 -24.08 -2.01 -37.93
N ARG A 55 -23.85 -1.70 -36.64
CA ARG A 55 -24.91 -1.43 -35.66
C ARG A 55 -24.59 -0.21 -34.81
N VAL A 56 -25.60 0.42 -34.25
CA VAL A 56 -25.44 1.45 -33.22
C VAL A 56 -25.39 0.77 -31.86
N ALA A 57 -24.37 1.10 -31.06
CA ALA A 57 -24.23 0.68 -29.67
C ALA A 57 -24.33 1.89 -28.74
N ARG A 58 -24.74 1.62 -27.49
CA ARG A 58 -24.86 2.61 -26.40
C ARG A 58 -23.94 2.21 -25.26
N ARG A 59 -23.14 3.16 -24.77
CA ARG A 59 -22.39 3.04 -23.52
C ARG A 59 -22.89 4.06 -22.53
N THR A 60 -23.05 3.64 -21.28
CA THR A 60 -23.29 4.55 -20.16
C THR A 60 -22.08 4.47 -19.25
N THR A 61 -21.35 5.58 -19.16
CA THR A 61 -20.20 5.73 -18.27
C THR A 61 -20.68 6.45 -17.02
N THR A 62 -20.51 5.82 -15.86
CA THR A 62 -20.72 6.47 -14.57
C THR A 62 -19.37 6.96 -14.08
N VAL A 63 -19.21 8.27 -13.95
CA VAL A 63 -18.01 8.84 -13.32
C VAL A 63 -18.27 8.87 -11.82
N LEU A 64 -17.52 8.04 -11.09
CA LEU A 64 -17.44 8.11 -9.64
C LEU A 64 -16.44 9.21 -9.31
N MET A 65 -16.93 10.35 -8.85
CA MET A 65 -16.05 11.36 -8.26
C MET A 65 -15.62 10.81 -6.90
N GLU A 66 -14.31 10.67 -6.70
CA GLU A 66 -13.80 10.51 -5.35
C GLU A 66 -14.16 11.78 -4.56
N PRO A 67 -14.51 11.66 -3.26
CA PRO A 67 -14.71 12.86 -2.45
C PRO A 67 -13.44 13.72 -2.52
N GLU A 68 -13.63 15.03 -2.61
CA GLU A 68 -12.52 15.98 -2.48
C GLU A 68 -11.74 15.66 -1.18
N PRO A 69 -10.40 15.68 -1.22
CA PRO A 69 -9.60 15.45 -0.03
C PRO A 69 -10.01 16.44 1.05
N ASP A 70 -10.23 15.94 2.26
CA ASP A 70 -10.52 16.79 3.42
C ASP A 70 -9.25 17.61 3.77
N ASP A 71 -9.39 18.94 3.83
CA ASP A 71 -8.33 19.87 4.23
C ASP A 71 -7.99 19.76 5.74
N SER A 72 -8.63 18.86 6.47
CA SER A 72 -8.36 18.63 7.88
C SER A 72 -6.96 18.03 8.14
N VAL A 73 -6.30 18.54 9.19
CA VAL A 73 -5.00 18.01 9.64
C VAL A 73 -5.23 16.64 10.28
N THR A 74 -4.63 15.61 9.70
CA THR A 74 -4.63 14.26 10.29
C THR A 74 -3.36 14.04 11.11
N VAL A 75 -3.53 13.61 12.36
CA VAL A 75 -2.43 13.13 13.22
C VAL A 75 -2.53 11.62 13.33
N ARG A 76 -1.42 10.92 13.04
CA ARG A 76 -1.30 9.48 13.23
C ARG A 76 0.05 9.11 13.84
N PRO A 77 0.12 8.11 14.73
CA PRO A 77 1.40 7.59 15.19
C PRO A 77 2.12 6.91 14.02
N THR A 78 3.36 7.33 13.76
CA THR A 78 4.20 6.76 12.68
C THR A 78 5.37 5.95 13.22
N ARG A 79 5.68 6.07 14.52
CA ARG A 79 6.80 5.40 15.18
C ARG A 79 6.43 5.00 16.62
N TYR A 80 6.80 3.79 16.99
CA TYR A 80 6.72 3.26 18.35
C TYR A 80 8.12 2.86 18.84
N GLU A 81 8.36 3.02 20.14
CA GLU A 81 9.57 2.56 20.80
C GLU A 81 9.26 1.28 21.58
N VAL A 82 10.10 0.25 21.45
CA VAL A 82 9.97 -1.03 22.15
C VAL A 82 11.28 -1.32 22.87
N SER A 83 11.21 -1.56 24.18
CA SER A 83 12.38 -1.88 25.01
C SER A 83 11.98 -2.84 26.13
N LEU A 84 12.88 -3.76 26.49
CA LEU A 84 12.75 -4.58 27.69
C LEU A 84 13.16 -3.83 28.96
N LEU A 85 14.06 -2.85 28.84
CA LEU A 85 14.53 -2.06 29.97
C LEU A 85 13.48 -1.02 30.36
N PRO A 86 13.26 -0.74 31.65
CA PRO A 86 12.30 0.28 32.06
C PRO A 86 12.78 1.68 31.63
N PRO A 87 11.85 2.61 31.36
CA PRO A 87 12.19 4.01 31.17
C PRO A 87 13.03 4.54 32.35
N GLY A 88 14.14 5.21 32.05
CA GLY A 88 15.08 5.73 33.06
C GLY A 88 16.21 4.77 33.47
N HIS A 89 16.28 3.55 32.93
CA HIS A 89 17.48 2.72 33.07
C HIS A 89 18.63 3.33 32.23
N ASP A 90 19.86 3.40 32.77
CA ASP A 90 21.00 4.04 32.09
C ASP A 90 21.28 3.46 30.70
N ALA A 91 21.21 2.13 30.58
CA ALA A 91 21.40 1.44 29.30
C ALA A 91 20.19 1.51 28.33
N TYR A 92 19.05 2.07 28.74
CA TYR A 92 17.82 2.10 27.95
C TYR A 92 18.01 2.56 26.49
N PRO A 93 18.76 3.65 26.20
CA PRO A 93 18.92 4.15 24.83
C PRO A 93 19.59 3.17 23.87
N HIS A 94 20.31 2.17 24.39
CA HIS A 94 21.04 1.17 23.62
C HIS A 94 20.23 -0.10 23.34
N TYR A 95 19.15 -0.34 24.10
CA TYR A 95 18.35 -1.56 24.01
C TYR A 95 16.91 -1.29 23.57
N ARG A 96 16.72 -0.29 22.71
CA ARG A 96 15.44 0.06 22.12
C ARG A 96 15.35 -0.35 20.66
N LEU A 97 14.15 -0.70 20.25
CA LEU A 97 13.74 -0.87 18.86
C LEU A 97 12.73 0.18 18.48
N TRP A 98 12.81 0.58 17.22
CA TRP A 98 11.85 1.42 16.56
C TRP A 98 10.95 0.55 15.69
N VAL A 99 9.64 0.75 15.84
CA VAL A 99 8.64 0.21 14.93
C VAL A 99 8.05 1.37 14.15
N GLU A 100 8.38 1.50 12.86
CA GLU A 100 8.12 2.72 12.09
C GLU A 100 7.54 2.43 10.69
N GLU A 101 6.52 3.20 10.33
CA GLU A 101 5.94 3.26 8.98
C GLU A 101 6.77 4.26 8.14
N LEU A 102 7.89 3.78 7.59
CA LEU A 102 8.83 4.63 6.84
C LEU A 102 8.39 4.93 5.41
N ASP A 103 7.62 4.03 4.79
CA ASP A 103 7.22 4.13 3.38
C ASP A 103 5.94 3.34 3.09
N ARG A 104 5.51 3.37 1.82
CA ARG A 104 4.32 2.65 1.33
C ARG A 104 4.42 1.13 1.40
N TYR A 105 5.58 0.57 1.75
CA TYR A 105 5.81 -0.86 1.72
C TYR A 105 5.56 -1.55 3.05
N GLY A 106 5.23 -0.79 4.10
CA GLY A 106 4.75 -1.31 5.38
C GLY A 106 5.61 -0.89 6.57
N TRP A 107 5.45 -1.62 7.67
CA TRP A 107 6.11 -1.35 8.94
C TRP A 107 7.51 -1.94 8.98
N THR A 108 8.42 -1.24 9.65
CA THR A 108 9.79 -1.69 9.87
C THR A 108 10.06 -1.87 11.33
N VAL A 109 10.92 -2.82 11.69
CA VAL A 109 11.48 -2.96 13.03
C VAL A 109 12.99 -2.77 12.92
N HIS A 110 13.57 -1.83 13.66
CA HIS A 110 15.02 -1.56 13.58
C HIS A 110 15.60 -0.97 14.87
N ASP A 111 16.91 -1.14 15.07
CA ASP A 111 17.66 -0.54 16.19
C ASP A 111 18.30 0.83 15.82
N GLY A 112 18.09 1.27 14.57
CA GLY A 112 18.70 2.47 13.99
C GLY A 112 19.84 2.16 13.00
N HIS A 113 20.42 0.97 13.08
CA HIS A 113 21.50 0.51 12.20
C HIS A 113 21.07 -0.65 11.31
N ALA A 114 20.27 -1.58 11.84
CA ALA A 114 19.83 -2.79 11.18
C ALA A 114 18.31 -2.96 11.26
N CYS A 115 17.74 -3.57 10.22
CA CYS A 115 16.33 -3.95 10.20
C CYS A 115 16.17 -5.43 10.57
N LEU A 116 15.15 -5.70 11.38
CA LEU A 116 14.71 -7.04 11.73
C LEU A 116 13.76 -7.56 10.65
N GLY A 117 14.14 -8.67 10.04
CA GLY A 117 13.36 -9.35 9.02
C GLY A 117 12.32 -10.28 9.60
N ALA A 118 11.58 -10.94 8.70
CA ALA A 118 10.73 -12.06 9.07
C ALA A 118 11.53 -13.18 9.76
N VAL A 119 10.83 -13.91 10.63
CA VAL A 119 11.35 -15.12 11.26
C VAL A 119 11.59 -16.17 10.17
N ASP A 120 12.73 -16.88 10.22
CA ASP A 120 12.96 -18.02 9.33
C ASP A 120 12.16 -19.26 9.76
N ASP A 121 12.23 -20.33 8.95
CA ASP A 121 11.51 -21.58 9.22
C ASP A 121 11.93 -22.25 10.55
N ASP A 122 13.11 -21.90 11.08
CA ASP A 122 13.65 -22.40 12.35
C ASP A 122 13.27 -21.51 13.55
N GLY A 123 12.49 -20.46 13.35
CA GLY A 123 12.09 -19.54 14.42
C GLY A 123 13.14 -18.48 14.75
N ARG A 124 14.20 -18.32 13.95
CA ARG A 124 15.27 -17.35 14.23
C ARG A 124 14.96 -15.99 13.62
N LEU A 125 15.36 -14.96 14.38
CA LEU A 125 15.28 -13.57 13.99
C LEU A 125 16.48 -13.18 13.13
N TRP A 126 16.21 -12.64 11.94
CA TRP A 126 17.25 -12.24 10.99
C TRP A 126 17.46 -10.73 10.99
N TRP A 127 18.70 -10.29 11.15
CA TRP A 127 19.07 -8.88 11.08
C TRP A 127 19.83 -8.59 9.79
N SER A 128 19.51 -7.48 9.14
CA SER A 128 20.31 -6.94 8.04
C SER A 128 20.71 -5.51 8.31
N ILE A 129 21.98 -5.20 8.07
CA ILE A 129 22.48 -3.83 8.10
C ILE A 129 21.74 -3.00 7.04
N GLY A 130 21.47 -1.75 7.39
CA GLY A 130 20.91 -0.75 6.52
C GLY A 130 19.47 -0.44 6.91
N THR A 131 19.23 0.80 7.36
CA THR A 131 17.91 1.44 7.55
C THR A 131 17.52 2.35 6.37
N SER A 132 18.50 2.72 5.53
CA SER A 132 18.37 3.58 4.33
C SER A 132 17.71 2.88 3.13
N VAL A 133 16.90 3.64 2.37
CA VAL A 133 16.14 3.18 1.19
C VAL A 133 17.03 2.86 -0.02
N TYR A 134 18.27 3.37 -0.07
CA TYR A 134 19.15 3.21 -1.23
C TYR A 134 19.76 1.79 -1.30
N GLY A 135 19.57 1.12 -2.44
CA GLY A 135 20.15 -0.21 -2.71
C GLY A 135 19.29 -1.40 -2.26
N ARG A 136 18.01 -1.19 -1.98
CA ARG A 136 17.06 -2.25 -1.61
C ARG A 136 16.19 -2.64 -2.80
N ASP A 137 16.11 -3.93 -3.08
CA ASP A 137 15.24 -4.51 -4.09
C ASP A 137 13.91 -4.99 -3.48
N ASP A 138 13.03 -5.52 -4.32
CA ASP A 138 11.74 -6.06 -3.90
C ASP A 138 11.90 -7.24 -2.92
N ALA A 139 12.95 -8.05 -3.08
CA ALA A 139 13.23 -9.19 -2.22
C ALA A 139 13.62 -8.75 -0.80
N TRP A 140 14.46 -7.72 -0.69
CA TRP A 140 14.78 -7.10 0.58
C TRP A 140 13.52 -6.51 1.21
N THR A 141 12.74 -5.77 0.43
CA THR A 141 11.50 -5.12 0.91
C THR A 141 10.52 -6.15 1.47
N ALA A 142 10.26 -7.24 0.75
CA ALA A 142 9.39 -8.33 1.20
C ALA A 142 9.88 -9.01 2.48
N ARG A 143 11.19 -9.00 2.76
CA ARG A 143 11.78 -9.65 3.94
C ARG A 143 11.77 -8.76 5.19
N TYR A 144 11.94 -7.45 5.04
CA TYR A 144 12.15 -6.50 6.14
C TYR A 144 11.03 -5.46 6.29
N ARG A 145 9.96 -5.58 5.50
CA ARG A 145 8.71 -4.84 5.69
C ARG A 145 7.61 -5.79 6.15
N HIS A 146 6.93 -5.38 7.20
CA HIS A 146 5.84 -6.12 7.80
C HIS A 146 4.52 -5.51 7.34
N PRO A 147 3.53 -6.35 6.96
CA PRO A 147 2.29 -5.87 6.33
C PRO A 147 1.45 -4.98 7.24
N ASP A 148 1.55 -5.18 8.56
CA ASP A 148 0.75 -4.48 9.55
C ASP A 148 1.55 -4.18 10.83
N LEU A 149 1.04 -3.20 11.60
CA LEU A 149 1.65 -2.74 12.84
C LEU A 149 1.72 -3.86 13.89
N ASP A 150 0.68 -4.68 14.00
CA ASP A 150 0.59 -5.72 15.03
C ASP A 150 1.67 -6.79 14.82
N THR A 151 1.94 -7.17 13.58
CA THR A 151 3.01 -8.07 13.20
C THR A 151 4.37 -7.47 13.53
N ALA A 152 4.59 -6.21 13.18
CA ALA A 152 5.84 -5.52 13.51
C ALA A 152 6.06 -5.40 15.03
N LEU A 153 5.03 -5.05 15.79
CA LEU A 153 5.10 -4.95 17.26
C LEU A 153 5.35 -6.31 17.92
N ARG A 154 4.69 -7.39 17.46
CA ARG A 154 4.96 -8.75 17.98
C ARG A 154 6.41 -9.16 17.76
N LEU A 155 6.96 -8.89 16.58
CA LEU A 155 8.36 -9.17 16.26
C LEU A 155 9.30 -8.33 17.12
N ALA A 156 9.03 -7.04 17.29
CA ALA A 156 9.82 -6.16 18.13
C ALA A 156 9.83 -6.61 19.60
N VAL A 157 8.67 -6.99 20.14
CA VAL A 157 8.54 -7.52 21.52
C VAL A 157 9.30 -8.83 21.69
N ALA A 158 9.21 -9.74 20.72
CA ALA A 158 9.97 -10.98 20.74
C ALA A 158 11.48 -10.74 20.65
N ALA A 159 11.91 -9.75 19.87
CA ALA A 159 13.32 -9.43 19.66
C ALA A 159 13.97 -8.65 20.82
N ALA A 160 13.21 -7.79 21.51
CA ALA A 160 13.74 -6.86 22.50
C ALA A 160 14.61 -7.53 23.60
N PRO A 161 14.25 -8.70 24.18
CA PRO A 161 15.09 -9.39 25.16
C PRO A 161 16.46 -9.84 24.62
N HIS A 162 16.56 -10.03 23.31
CA HIS A 162 17.72 -10.62 22.63
C HIS A 162 18.64 -9.58 21.98
N LEU A 163 18.29 -8.29 22.03
CA LEU A 163 19.17 -7.23 21.53
C LEU A 163 20.50 -7.31 22.24
N ASN A 164 21.57 -7.40 21.45
CA ASN A 164 22.92 -7.59 21.95
C ASN A 164 23.72 -6.30 21.74
N VAL A 165 24.21 -5.72 22.83
CA VAL A 165 25.11 -4.57 22.81
C VAL A 165 26.34 -4.95 23.62
N ASN A 166 27.51 -4.90 22.99
CA ASN A 166 28.79 -5.24 23.63
C ASN A 166 28.73 -6.58 24.40
N VAL A 167 28.33 -7.65 23.70
CA VAL A 167 28.19 -9.03 24.20
C VAL A 167 27.17 -9.26 25.32
N ARG A 168 26.35 -8.26 25.65
CA ARG A 168 25.29 -8.37 26.64
C ARG A 168 23.92 -8.21 26.01
N THR A 169 22.98 -9.03 26.45
CA THR A 169 21.57 -8.93 26.04
C THR A 169 20.79 -8.00 26.95
N ALA A 170 19.70 -7.41 26.45
CA ALA A 170 18.77 -6.62 27.28
C ALA A 170 18.27 -7.42 28.49
N ALA A 171 17.99 -8.72 28.31
CA ALA A 171 17.54 -9.59 29.39
C ALA A 171 18.59 -9.76 30.49
N GLN A 172 19.87 -9.94 30.12
CA GLN A 172 20.97 -10.00 31.08
C GLN A 172 21.14 -8.68 31.82
N VAL A 173 21.09 -7.55 31.12
CA VAL A 173 21.21 -6.22 31.75
C VAL A 173 20.07 -5.99 32.76
N LEU A 174 18.85 -6.38 32.42
CA LEU A 174 17.72 -6.28 33.34
C LEU A 174 17.88 -7.19 34.57
N ALA A 175 18.45 -8.38 34.41
CA ALA A 175 18.69 -9.31 35.51
C ALA A 175 19.68 -8.72 36.53
N ASP A 176 20.85 -8.26 36.09
CA ASP A 176 21.86 -7.63 36.95
C ASP A 176 21.31 -6.40 37.71
N ALA A 177 20.50 -5.60 37.02
CA ALA A 177 19.89 -4.40 37.61
C ALA A 177 18.91 -4.74 38.74
N LYS A 178 18.23 -5.90 38.65
CA LYS A 178 17.37 -6.40 39.73
C LYS A 178 18.20 -6.88 40.92
N GLU A 179 19.28 -7.62 40.66
CA GLU A 179 20.16 -8.14 41.72
C GLU A 179 20.82 -7.00 42.52
N THR A 180 21.31 -5.97 41.84
CA THR A 180 21.95 -4.81 42.49
C THR A 180 21.00 -4.04 43.40
N ARG A 181 19.69 -4.01 43.12
CA ARG A 181 18.70 -3.32 43.97
C ARG A 181 18.39 -4.08 45.27
N HIS A 182 18.74 -5.36 45.33
CA HIS A 182 18.45 -6.21 46.48
C HIS A 182 19.68 -6.49 47.37
N ALA A 183 20.86 -6.02 46.97
CA ALA A 183 22.10 -6.06 47.74
C ALA A 183 22.28 -4.79 48.57
#